data_AF-K9ULJ3-F1
#
_entry.id   AF-K9ULJ3-F1
#
_cell.length_a   1.000
_cell.length_b   1.000
_cell.length_c   1.000
_cell.angle_alpha   90.00
_cell.angle_beta   90.00
_cell.angle_gamma   90.00
#
_symmetry.space_group_name_H-M   'P 1'
#
loop_
_entity.id
_entity.type
_entity.pdbx_description
1 polymer ?
#
loop_
_entity_poly.entity_id
_entity_poly.type
_entity_poly.pdbx_seq_one_letter_code
_entity_poly.pdbx_strand_id
1 'polypeptide(L)'
;MGKSWHPLEEWYQTIKQAEWRSLDNVRQIYRSADAVGNFTVFNIKGNNYRLIVGIDYEDMTIYYKYLLTHTEYDQEKWKNDPYF
;
A
#
# COMPACT_ATOMS: atom_id res chain seq x y z
N MET A 1 5.06 28.48 0.75
CA MET A 1 4.81 27.15 0.14
C MET A 1 5.72 26.16 0.85
N GLY A 2 5.16 25.26 1.67
CA GLY A 2 5.94 24.32 2.49
C GLY A 2 6.62 23.25 1.63
N LYS A 3 7.83 22.82 2.03
CA LYS A 3 8.60 21.80 1.29
C LYS A 3 7.94 20.43 1.40
N SER A 4 7.92 19.69 0.29
CA SER A 4 7.30 18.38 0.14
C SER A 4 8.05 17.27 0.90
N TRP A 5 7.73 17.16 2.18
CA TRP A 5 7.54 15.85 2.81
C TRP A 5 6.17 15.30 2.37
N HIS A 6 5.71 14.22 2.99
CA HIS A 6 4.36 13.66 2.89
C HIS A 6 3.98 12.61 1.82
N PRO A 7 4.77 12.14 0.82
CA PRO A 7 4.28 11.10 -0.12
C PRO A 7 3.81 9.75 0.46
N LEU A 8 4.12 9.43 1.72
CA LEU A 8 3.55 8.31 2.51
C LEU A 8 2.53 8.78 3.56
N GLU A 9 2.65 10.03 4.01
CA GLU A 9 1.76 10.64 5.01
C GLU A 9 0.43 11.06 4.35
N GLU A 10 0.45 11.53 3.10
CA GLU A 10 -0.74 11.69 2.24
C GLU A 10 -1.47 10.36 2.12
N TRP A 11 -0.76 9.27 1.79
CA TRP A 11 -1.33 7.93 1.74
C TRP A 11 -1.96 7.53 3.08
N TYR A 12 -1.23 7.72 4.19
CA TYR A 12 -1.71 7.42 5.53
C TYR A 12 -2.95 8.25 5.91
N GLN A 13 -2.93 9.56 5.70
CA GLN A 13 -4.04 10.46 6.03
C GLN A 13 -5.27 10.17 5.20
N THR A 14 -5.13 9.91 3.90
CA THR A 14 -6.24 9.52 3.03
C THR A 14 -6.84 8.18 3.46
N ILE A 15 -6.02 7.14 3.68
CA ILE A 15 -6.51 5.82 4.11
C ILE A 15 -7.14 5.85 5.50
N LYS A 16 -6.59 6.63 6.44
CA LYS A 16 -7.11 6.79 7.81
C LYS A 16 -8.48 7.47 7.87
N GLN A 17 -8.79 8.34 6.90
CA GLN A 17 -10.04 9.10 6.84
C GLN A 17 -11.11 8.42 6.00
N ALA A 18 -10.77 7.38 5.24
CA ALA A 18 -11.69 6.64 4.39
C ALA A 18 -12.25 5.40 5.09
N GLU A 19 -13.50 5.05 4.78
CA GLU A 19 -14.03 3.71 5.07
C GLU A 19 -13.76 2.79 3.89
N TRP A 20 -13.09 1.67 4.15
CA TRP A 20 -12.76 0.66 3.15
C TRP A 20 -13.01 -0.73 3.74
N ARG A 21 -13.89 -1.50 3.08
CA ARG A 21 -14.32 -2.85 3.51
C ARG A 21 -14.00 -3.92 2.45
N SER A 22 -13.32 -3.51 1.39
CA SER A 22 -12.96 -4.36 0.24
C SER A 22 -11.84 -3.71 -0.58
N LEU A 23 -11.17 -4.51 -1.40
CA LEU A 23 -10.20 -4.02 -2.38
C LEU A 23 -10.83 -3.02 -3.36
N ASP A 24 -12.11 -3.15 -3.68
CA ASP A 24 -12.80 -2.22 -4.58
C ASP A 24 -13.01 -0.85 -3.95
N ASN A 25 -13.27 -0.76 -2.64
CA ASN A 25 -13.26 0.53 -1.93
C ASN A 25 -11.86 1.15 -1.92
N VAL A 26 -10.82 0.33 -1.68
CA VAL A 26 -9.42 0.81 -1.77
C VAL A 26 -9.12 1.34 -3.18
N ARG A 27 -9.59 0.66 -4.23
CA ARG A 27 -9.39 1.06 -5.64
C ARG A 27 -10.20 2.28 -6.08
N GLN A 28 -11.32 2.60 -5.42
CA GLN A 28 -12.02 3.88 -5.63
C GLN A 28 -11.13 5.07 -5.26
N ILE A 29 -10.23 4.89 -4.29
CA ILE A 29 -9.28 5.89 -3.79
C ILE A 29 -7.94 5.80 -4.54
N TYR A 30 -7.34 4.60 -4.54
CA TYR A 30 -6.06 4.27 -5.16
C TYR A 30 -6.28 3.29 -6.31
N ARG A 31 -6.62 3.79 -7.49
CA ARG A 31 -6.96 2.97 -8.67
C ARG A 31 -5.89 1.96 -9.08
N SER A 32 -4.61 2.22 -8.77
CA SER A 32 -3.50 1.31 -9.02
C SER A 32 -3.09 0.51 -7.78
N ALA A 33 -4.04 0.23 -6.88
CA ALA A 33 -3.83 -0.70 -5.77
C ALA A 33 -4.03 -2.13 -6.28
N ASP A 34 -3.00 -2.96 -6.14
CA ASP A 34 -2.97 -4.33 -6.66
C ASP A 34 -2.96 -5.34 -5.52
N ALA A 35 -3.85 -6.33 -5.57
CA ALA A 35 -3.79 -7.47 -4.67
C ALA A 35 -2.81 -8.51 -5.24
N VAL A 36 -1.85 -8.93 -4.41
CA VAL A 36 -0.79 -9.89 -4.77
C VAL A 36 -0.57 -10.80 -3.58
N GLY A 37 -0.97 -12.07 -3.71
CA GLY A 37 -1.10 -12.97 -2.55
C GLY A 37 -2.12 -12.41 -1.56
N ASN A 38 -1.82 -12.49 -0.27
CA ASN A 38 -2.62 -11.92 0.81
C ASN A 38 -2.37 -10.40 1.03
N PHE A 39 -1.53 -9.76 0.21
CA PHE A 39 -1.14 -8.35 0.38
C PHE A 39 -1.75 -7.42 -0.66
N THR A 40 -1.88 -6.15 -0.29
CA THR A 40 -2.19 -5.05 -1.22
C THR A 40 -0.93 -4.19 -1.43
N VAL A 41 -0.67 -3.85 -2.68
CA VAL A 41 0.51 -3.10 -3.13
C VAL A 41 0.08 -1.74 -3.65
N PHE A 42 0.68 -0.67 -3.13
CA PHE A 42 0.42 0.71 -3.52
C PHE A 42 1.62 1.35 -4.22
N ASN A 43 1.37 2.08 -5.30
CA ASN A 43 2.36 2.87 -6.01
C ASN A 43 2.55 4.23 -5.32
N ILE A 44 3.72 4.45 -4.72
CA ILE A 44 4.01 5.66 -3.93
C ILE A 44 5.01 6.58 -4.66
N LYS A 45 4.83 7.90 -4.48
CA LYS A 45 5.70 8.96 -5.05
C LYS A 45 5.89 8.81 -6.57
N GLY A 46 4.79 8.73 -7.33
CA GLY A 46 4.84 8.60 -8.79
C GLY A 46 5.50 7.31 -9.26
N ASN A 47 5.00 6.17 -8.78
CA ASN A 47 5.46 4.82 -9.14
C ASN A 47 6.89 4.41 -8.70
N ASN A 48 7.66 5.31 -8.07
CA ASN A 48 9.04 5.05 -7.64
C ASN A 48 9.17 4.00 -6.53
N TYR A 49 8.14 3.87 -5.69
CA TYR A 49 8.11 2.91 -4.57
C TYR A 49 6.86 2.03 -4.60
N ARG A 50 6.97 0.89 -3.94
CA ARG A 50 5.91 -0.08 -3.66
C ARG A 50 5.75 -0.18 -2.15
N LEU A 51 4.63 0.32 -1.65
CA LEU A 51 4.21 0.09 -0.27
C LEU A 51 3.37 -1.18 -0.25
N ILE A 52 3.89 -2.23 0.39
CA ILE A 52 3.23 -3.54 0.54
C ILE A 52 2.65 -3.61 1.94
N VAL A 53 1.36 -3.92 2.03
CA VAL A 53 0.64 -4.05 3.30
C VAL A 53 -0.27 -5.29 3.30
N GLY A 54 -0.43 -5.92 4.45
CA GLY A 54 -1.60 -6.77 4.71
C GLY A 54 -2.78 -5.89 5.12
N ILE A 55 -3.99 -6.24 4.69
CA ILE A 55 -5.21 -5.51 5.06
C ILE A 55 -6.22 -6.50 5.65
N ASP A 56 -6.64 -6.24 6.87
CA ASP A 56 -7.86 -6.81 7.43
C ASP A 56 -9.02 -5.84 7.15
N TYR A 57 -10.00 -6.31 6.37
CA TYR A 57 -11.17 -5.52 5.97
C TYR A 57 -12.33 -5.59 6.96
N GLU A 58 -12.34 -6.58 7.87
CA GLU A 58 -13.36 -6.70 8.91
C GLU A 58 -13.04 -5.74 10.06
N ASP A 59 -11.81 -5.80 10.55
CA ASP A 59 -11.27 -4.94 11.61
C ASP A 59 -10.73 -3.59 11.10
N MET A 60 -10.79 -3.34 9.78
CA MET A 60 -10.24 -2.14 9.09
C MET A 60 -8.82 -1.79 9.55
N THR A 61 -7.96 -2.82 9.66
CA THR A 61 -6.60 -2.71 10.16
C THR A 61 -5.58 -2.98 9.05
N ILE A 62 -4.54 -2.14 8.97
CA ILE A 62 -3.46 -2.28 8.00
C ILE A 62 -2.15 -2.65 8.69
N TYR A 63 -1.53 -3.72 8.20
CA TYR A 63 -0.23 -4.21 8.62
C TYR A 63 0.83 -3.81 7.59
N TYR A 64 1.68 -2.85 7.92
CA TYR A 64 2.86 -2.54 7.12
C TYR A 64 3.77 -3.76 7.00
N LYS A 65 4.12 -4.15 5.76
CA LYS A 65 5.06 -5.24 5.49
C LYS A 65 6.39 -4.69 4.97
N TYR A 66 6.34 -3.98 3.84
CA TYR A 66 7.53 -3.48 3.17
C TYR A 66 7.29 -2.13 2.49
N LEU A 67 8.35 -1.33 2.40
CA LEU A 67 8.44 -0.20 1.48
C LEU A 67 9.68 -0.42 0.61
N LEU A 68 9.46 -0.74 -0.66
CA LEU A 68 10.51 -1.12 -1.61
C LEU A 68 10.61 -0.09 -2.73
N THR A 69 11.79 0.10 -3.31
CA THR A 69 11.91 0.69 -4.66
C THR A 69 11.32 -0.26 -5.70
N HIS A 70 11.04 0.24 -6.91
CA HIS A 70 10.62 -0.60 -8.04
C HIS A 70 11.58 -1.78 -8.27
N THR A 71 12.89 -1.54 -8.28
CA THR A 71 13.92 -2.56 -8.51
C THR A 71 14.02 -3.61 -7.39
N GLU A 72 13.66 -3.26 -6.15
CA GLU A 72 13.61 -4.21 -5.03
C GLU A 72 12.32 -5.03 -5.05
N TYR A 73 11.22 -4.44 -5.49
CA TYR A 73 9.95 -5.13 -5.70
C TYR A 73 10.05 -6.20 -6.80
N ASP A 74 10.67 -5.85 -7.93
CA ASP A 74 10.87 -6.73 -9.09
C ASP A 74 11.78 -7.93 -8.80
N GLN A 75 12.58 -7.90 -7.72
CA GLN A 75 13.35 -9.06 -7.26
C GLN A 75 12.49 -10.12 -6.57
N GLU A 76 11.23 -9.82 -6.27
CA GLU A 76 10.21 -10.69 -5.67
C GLU A 76 10.58 -11.34 -4.32
N LYS A 77 11.73 -11.00 -3.71
CA LYS A 77 12.21 -11.55 -2.44
C LYS A 77 11.22 -11.39 -1.28
N TRP A 78 10.37 -10.37 -1.35
CA TRP A 78 9.30 -10.09 -0.39
C TRP A 78 8.16 -11.13 -0.41
N LYS A 79 8.03 -11.92 -1.48
CA LYS A 79 7.10 -13.07 -1.56
C LYS A 79 7.52 -14.27 -0.69
N ASN A 80 8.69 -14.20 -0.04
CA ASN A 80 9.10 -15.16 0.99
C ASN A 80 8.60 -14.76 2.40
N ASP A 81 7.78 -13.70 2.53
CA ASP A 81 7.06 -13.41 3.78
C ASP A 81 6.15 -14.61 4.13
N PRO A 82 6.17 -15.14 5.37
CA PRO A 82 5.33 -16.27 5.76
C PRO A 82 3.82 -16.08 5.62
N TYR A 83 3.37 -14.83 5.42
CA TYR A 83 1.97 -14.45 5.23
C TYR A 83 1.64 -14.07 3.77
N PHE A 84 2.55 -14.24 2.80
CA PHE A 84 2.32 -13.92 1.39
C PHE A 84 1.20 -14.78 0.76
#